data_AF-A0A9P1GDJ4-F1
#
_entry.id   AF-A0A9P1GDJ4-F1
#
_cell.length_a   1.000
_cell.length_b   1.000
_cell.length_c   1.000
_cell.angle_alpha   90.00
_cell.angle_beta   90.00
_cell.angle_gamma   90.00
#
_symmetry.space_group_name_H-M   'P 1'
#
loop_
_entity.id
_entity.type
_entity.pdbx_description
1 polymer ?
#
loop_
_entity_poly.entity_id
_entity_poly.type
_entity_poly.pdbx_seq_one_letter_code
_entity_poly.pdbx_strand_id
1 'polypeptide(L)'
;MTRELFHDAAVNGKARFHLIDLWHSVHLGVGKTWVASGVMMLQQLLPDTAVDRRVLLLGADYKDFCRRMKMNAILRKVDLSTFGTTSEPIGAWNKAAITSNFFLYLEDFCERHHEEIQVDERMRIFAAGTKRLNFFWRGVYSNDVLVESSLGASLASALYDFVKAYLWQAHAAYVRGLSHFALFPKLHAIHEVAHEMRRQSKASAWIVNPAAHTCSLDEDFIGRTAAVSRCVSPRAIPLRLLQRYLTHIQIAWSRGYQGEER
;
A
#
# COMPACT_ATOMS: atom_id res chain seq x y z
N MET A 1 -33.21 -11.35 -1.09
CA MET A 1 -32.61 -11.87 -2.33
C MET A 1 -31.18 -12.37 -2.05
N THR A 2 -31.01 -13.23 -1.04
CA THR A 2 -29.69 -13.69 -0.53
C THR A 2 -29.68 -15.14 -0.02
N ARG A 3 -30.80 -15.87 -0.15
CA ARG A 3 -30.92 -17.27 0.32
C ARG A 3 -30.43 -18.32 -0.68
N GLU A 4 -30.12 -17.92 -1.91
CA GLU A 4 -29.65 -18.80 -2.99
C GLU A 4 -28.34 -18.32 -3.61
N LEU A 5 -27.44 -17.75 -2.82
CA LEU A 5 -26.04 -17.75 -3.24
C LEU A 5 -25.57 -19.20 -3.07
N PHE A 6 -25.41 -19.90 -4.19
CA PHE A 6 -24.68 -21.17 -4.22
C PHE A 6 -23.39 -20.96 -3.41
N HIS A 7 -23.28 -21.64 -2.27
CA HIS A 7 -22.06 -21.64 -1.49
C HIS A 7 -21.00 -22.33 -2.36
N ASP A 8 -20.24 -21.54 -3.13
CA ASP A 8 -19.04 -21.98 -3.84
C ASP A 8 -17.93 -22.19 -2.80
N ALA A 9 -18.17 -23.19 -1.95
CA ALA A 9 -17.25 -23.68 -0.97
C ALA A 9 -16.29 -24.64 -1.66
N ALA A 10 -14.99 -24.38 -1.52
CA ALA A 10 -13.98 -25.40 -1.78
C ALA A 10 -14.22 -26.63 -0.89
N VAL A 11 -13.55 -27.75 -1.20
CA VAL A 11 -13.64 -29.01 -0.45
C VAL A 11 -13.36 -28.83 1.07
N ASN A 12 -12.72 -27.73 1.46
CA ASN A 12 -12.42 -27.35 2.85
C ASN A 12 -13.31 -26.22 3.42
N GLY A 13 -14.42 -25.85 2.78
CA GLY A 13 -15.31 -24.78 3.23
C GLY A 13 -14.83 -23.35 2.94
N LYS A 14 -13.69 -23.16 2.27
CA LYS A 14 -13.21 -21.81 1.89
C LYS A 14 -14.03 -21.25 0.73
N ALA A 15 -14.38 -19.96 0.79
CA ALA A 15 -15.00 -19.26 -0.32
C ALA A 15 -14.05 -19.24 -1.53
N ARG A 16 -14.50 -19.72 -2.69
CA ARG A 16 -13.71 -19.70 -3.94
C ARG A 16 -13.90 -18.42 -4.74
N PHE A 17 -15.06 -17.79 -4.62
CA PHE A 17 -15.39 -16.56 -5.34
C PHE A 17 -14.82 -15.29 -4.70
N HIS A 18 -14.83 -15.20 -3.36
CA HIS A 18 -14.32 -14.03 -2.65
C HIS A 18 -12.85 -14.20 -2.30
N LEU A 19 -12.00 -13.44 -2.97
CA LEU A 19 -10.57 -13.40 -2.72
C LEU A 19 -10.19 -12.18 -1.88
N ILE A 20 -9.07 -12.29 -1.17
CA ILE A 20 -8.58 -11.21 -0.32
C ILE A 20 -8.00 -10.12 -1.20
N ASP A 21 -8.58 -8.93 -1.14
CA ASP A 21 -7.95 -7.73 -1.68
C ASP A 21 -6.81 -7.29 -0.75
N LEU A 22 -5.61 -7.74 -1.08
CA LEU A 22 -4.40 -7.38 -0.35
C LEU A 22 -4.10 -5.88 -0.43
N TRP A 23 -4.37 -5.25 -1.56
CA TRP A 23 -4.06 -3.85 -1.80
C TRP A 23 -4.87 -2.96 -0.87
N HIS A 24 -6.17 -3.18 -0.75
CA HIS A 24 -7.01 -2.47 0.21
C HIS A 24 -6.64 -2.79 1.66
N SER A 25 -6.33 -4.05 1.95
CA SER A 25 -5.95 -4.50 3.28
C SER A 25 -4.71 -3.77 3.80
N VAL A 26 -3.76 -3.49 2.90
CA VAL A 26 -2.55 -2.73 3.20
C VAL A 26 -2.78 -1.23 3.06
N HIS A 27 -3.04 -0.72 1.86
CA HIS A 27 -2.95 0.72 1.56
C HIS A 27 -4.10 1.54 2.16
N LEU A 28 -5.30 0.96 2.32
CA LEU A 28 -6.43 1.59 2.99
C LEU A 28 -6.81 0.89 4.31
N GLY A 29 -5.91 0.06 4.81
CA GLY A 29 -6.05 -0.66 6.07
C GLY A 29 -4.82 -0.44 6.95
N VAL A 30 -4.11 -1.53 7.23
CA VAL A 30 -3.04 -1.56 8.24
C VAL A 30 -1.89 -0.61 7.89
N GLY A 31 -1.65 -0.36 6.61
CA GLY A 31 -0.61 0.55 6.14
C GLY A 31 -0.86 2.00 6.55
N LYS A 32 -2.12 2.42 6.70
CA LYS A 32 -2.45 3.77 7.20
C LYS A 32 -1.99 3.95 8.63
N THR A 33 -2.25 2.97 9.47
CA THR A 33 -1.85 2.98 10.89
C THR A 33 -0.34 2.78 11.04
N TRP A 34 0.28 1.94 10.21
CA TRP A 34 1.74 1.81 10.15
C TRP A 34 2.41 3.15 9.85
N VAL A 35 1.99 3.84 8.79
CA VAL A 35 2.52 5.15 8.42
C VAL A 35 2.28 6.18 9.52
N ALA A 36 1.04 6.31 10.01
CA ALA A 36 0.72 7.33 11.01
C ALA A 36 1.48 7.11 12.33
N SER A 37 1.49 5.88 12.84
CA SER A 37 2.22 5.52 14.07
C SER A 37 3.74 5.68 13.88
N GLY A 38 4.24 5.27 12.71
CA GLY A 38 5.64 5.45 12.32
C GLY A 38 6.07 6.91 12.31
N VAL A 39 5.24 7.80 11.76
CA VAL A 39 5.51 9.25 11.76
C VAL A 39 5.53 9.80 13.19
N MET A 40 4.59 9.42 14.06
CA MET A 40 4.59 9.86 15.47
C MET A 40 5.84 9.41 16.24
N MET A 41 6.38 8.24 15.89
CA MET A 41 7.61 7.71 16.45
C MET A 41 8.86 8.40 15.87
N LEU A 42 8.98 8.47 14.54
CA LEU A 42 10.17 8.97 13.85
C LEU A 42 10.32 10.49 13.88
N GLN A 43 9.23 11.25 14.04
CA GLN A 43 9.31 12.70 14.17
C GLN A 43 10.19 13.16 15.34
N GLN A 44 10.43 12.30 16.33
CA GLN A 44 11.34 12.58 17.45
C GLN A 44 12.80 12.79 17.03
N LEU A 45 13.17 12.34 15.82
CA LEU A 45 14.51 12.52 15.25
C LEU A 45 14.70 13.92 14.64
N LEU A 46 13.62 14.70 14.50
CA LEU A 46 13.67 16.02 13.89
C LEU A 46 13.90 17.12 14.93
N PRO A 47 14.61 18.20 14.56
CA PRO A 47 14.90 19.30 15.46
C PRO A 47 13.64 20.15 15.69
N ASP A 48 12.97 19.96 16.82
CA ASP A 48 12.03 20.89 17.46
C ASP A 48 11.60 20.27 18.81
N THR A 49 10.90 21.02 19.66
CA THR A 49 10.29 20.47 20.89
C THR A 49 8.83 20.09 20.67
N ALA A 50 8.11 20.83 19.84
CA ALA A 50 6.69 20.62 19.60
C ALA A 50 6.43 19.55 18.51
N VAL A 51 5.59 18.56 18.83
CA VAL A 51 5.21 17.49 17.89
C VAL A 51 4.65 18.06 16.59
N ASP A 52 3.76 19.05 16.67
CA ASP A 52 3.16 19.69 15.50
C ASP A 52 4.21 20.28 14.55
N ARG A 53 5.25 20.90 15.10
CA ARG A 53 6.35 21.49 14.32
C ARG A 53 7.21 20.41 13.68
N ARG A 54 7.55 19.33 14.41
CA ARG A 54 8.30 18.20 13.83
C ARG A 54 7.52 17.49 12.73
N VAL A 55 6.21 17.33 12.88
CA VAL A 55 5.36 16.76 11.82
C VAL A 55 5.29 17.67 10.59
N LEU A 56 5.28 18.99 10.76
CA LEU A 56 5.38 19.93 9.63
C LEU A 56 6.73 19.84 8.91
N LEU A 57 7.84 19.70 9.65
CA LEU A 57 9.17 19.48 9.10
C LEU A 57 9.23 18.18 8.29
N LEU A 58 8.69 17.09 8.86
CA LEU A 58 8.56 15.80 8.17
C LEU A 58 7.69 15.92 6.91
N GLY A 59 6.62 16.71 6.96
CA GLY A 59 5.76 16.99 5.82
C GLY A 59 6.46 17.79 4.70
N ALA A 60 7.38 18.68 5.04
CA ALA A 60 8.22 19.39 4.08
C ALA A 60 9.24 18.44 3.44
N ASP A 61 9.94 17.64 4.25
CA ASP A 61 10.90 16.63 3.81
C ASP A 61 10.24 15.56 2.90
N TYR A 62 9.01 15.14 3.21
CA TYR A 62 8.22 14.28 2.33
C TYR A 62 7.98 14.90 0.95
N LYS A 63 7.67 16.20 0.88
CA LYS A 63 7.50 16.91 -0.39
C LYS A 63 8.81 17.05 -1.16
N ASP A 64 9.92 17.27 -0.45
CA ASP A 64 11.26 17.27 -1.04
C ASP A 64 11.59 15.90 -1.64
N PHE A 65 11.33 14.82 -0.89
CA PHE A 65 11.47 13.45 -1.37
C PHE A 65 10.64 13.19 -2.63
N CYS A 66 9.36 13.59 -2.65
CA CYS A 66 8.51 13.41 -3.83
C CYS A 66 9.08 14.14 -5.06
N ARG A 67 9.63 15.35 -4.87
CA ARG A 67 10.31 16.09 -5.95
C ARG A 67 11.57 15.38 -6.45
N ARG A 68 12.42 14.88 -5.53
CA ARG A 68 13.63 14.10 -5.89
C ARG A 68 13.29 12.84 -6.68
N MET A 69 12.25 12.13 -6.25
CA MET A 69 11.80 10.87 -6.87
C MET A 69 10.90 11.07 -8.10
N LYS A 70 10.64 12.32 -8.51
CA LYS A 70 9.71 12.66 -9.61
C LYS A 70 8.31 12.07 -9.42
N MET A 71 7.87 12.01 -8.17
CA MET A 71 6.56 11.52 -7.76
C MET A 71 5.61 12.68 -7.45
N ASN A 72 4.33 12.48 -7.70
CA ASN A 72 3.31 13.46 -7.31
C ASN A 72 3.11 13.43 -5.80
N ALA A 73 3.38 14.56 -5.13
CA ALA A 73 2.98 14.77 -3.74
C ALA A 73 1.46 14.95 -3.67
N ILE A 74 0.72 13.84 -3.51
CA ILE A 74 -0.75 13.83 -3.54
C ILE A 74 -1.36 14.76 -2.48
N LEU A 75 -0.73 14.84 -1.30
CA LEU A 75 -1.15 15.71 -0.21
C LEU A 75 -0.60 17.12 -0.41
N ARG A 76 -1.50 18.10 -0.48
CA ARG A 76 -1.15 19.53 -0.54
C ARG A 76 -0.59 20.04 0.79
N LYS A 77 -1.14 19.56 1.91
CA LYS A 77 -0.73 19.87 3.28
C LYS A 77 -0.50 18.56 4.02
N VAL A 78 0.58 18.49 4.79
CA VAL A 78 0.91 17.40 5.68
C VAL A 78 1.13 18.02 7.05
N ASP A 79 0.29 17.65 8.00
CA ASP A 79 0.27 18.15 9.38
C ASP A 79 -0.24 17.05 10.32
N LEU A 80 -0.39 17.34 11.61
CA LEU A 80 -0.83 16.33 12.57
C LEU A 80 -2.17 15.68 12.18
N SER A 81 -3.13 16.46 11.69
CA SER A 81 -4.45 15.96 11.27
C SER A 81 -4.39 14.95 10.12
N THR A 82 -3.33 15.00 9.32
CA THR A 82 -3.08 14.02 8.25
C THR A 82 -2.92 12.60 8.82
N PHE A 83 -2.34 12.50 10.01
CA PHE A 83 -2.02 11.24 10.69
C PHE A 83 -2.98 10.92 11.83
N GLY A 84 -4.09 11.65 11.97
CA GLY A 84 -5.06 11.48 13.04
C GLY A 84 -4.69 12.29 14.27
N THR A 85 -4.68 11.65 15.44
CA THR A 85 -4.26 12.28 16.70
C THR A 85 -2.94 11.69 17.19
N THR A 86 -2.28 12.37 18.13
CA THR A 86 -1.07 11.84 18.77
C THR A 86 -1.34 10.60 19.62
N SER A 87 -2.54 10.53 20.22
CA SER A 87 -2.99 9.40 21.03
C SER A 87 -3.33 8.20 20.16
N GLU A 88 -4.05 8.41 19.06
CA GLU A 88 -4.53 7.35 18.16
C GLU A 88 -4.15 7.68 16.71
N PRO A 89 -2.88 7.47 16.34
CA PRO A 89 -2.41 7.80 15.00
C PRO A 89 -2.97 6.83 13.96
N ILE A 90 -3.94 7.34 13.20
CA ILE A 90 -4.60 6.66 12.09
C ILE A 90 -4.67 7.64 10.93
N GLY A 91 -4.11 7.27 9.77
CA GLY A 91 -4.13 8.14 8.60
C GLY A 91 -5.54 8.62 8.23
N ALA A 92 -5.72 9.92 8.02
CA ALA A 92 -7.02 10.52 7.69
C ALA A 92 -7.36 10.45 6.18
N TRP A 93 -6.42 9.98 5.34
CA TRP A 93 -6.59 9.98 3.89
C TRP A 93 -7.43 8.81 3.36
N ASN A 94 -8.07 9.04 2.21
CA ASN A 94 -8.92 8.05 1.53
C ASN A 94 -8.31 7.53 0.22
N LYS A 95 -7.16 8.06 -0.21
CA LYS A 95 -6.49 7.62 -1.44
C LYS A 95 -5.31 6.71 -1.11
N ALA A 96 -5.38 5.46 -1.54
CA ALA A 96 -4.40 4.41 -1.26
C ALA A 96 -2.96 4.79 -1.66
N ALA A 97 -2.81 5.50 -2.79
CA ALA A 97 -1.50 5.96 -3.28
C ALA A 97 -0.75 6.87 -2.27
N ILE A 98 -1.45 7.50 -1.33
CA ILE A 98 -0.79 8.27 -0.25
C ILE A 98 -0.01 7.33 0.67
N THR A 99 -0.59 6.19 1.03
CA THR A 99 0.11 5.15 1.82
C THR A 99 1.34 4.66 1.06
N SER A 100 1.22 4.35 -0.23
CA SER A 100 2.35 3.91 -1.05
C SER A 100 3.49 4.93 -1.09
N ASN A 101 3.17 6.21 -1.31
CA ASN A 101 4.17 7.28 -1.30
C ASN A 101 4.86 7.39 0.07
N PHE A 102 4.10 7.30 1.17
CA PHE A 102 4.68 7.35 2.51
C PHE A 102 5.54 6.13 2.82
N PHE A 103 5.18 4.93 2.37
CA PHE A 103 6.05 3.77 2.55
C PHE A 103 7.40 3.96 1.86
N LEU A 104 7.41 4.48 0.63
CA LEU A 104 8.66 4.79 -0.08
C LEU A 104 9.46 5.88 0.61
N TYR A 105 8.78 6.95 1.05
CA TYR A 105 9.40 8.04 1.80
C TYR A 105 9.99 7.57 3.13
N LEU A 106 9.27 6.76 3.90
CA LEU A 106 9.71 6.29 5.21
C LEU A 106 10.89 5.34 5.10
N GLU A 107 11.00 4.57 4.02
CA GLU A 107 12.22 3.80 3.72
C GLU A 107 13.41 4.75 3.50
N ASP A 108 13.30 5.75 2.63
CA ASP A 108 14.36 6.77 2.41
C ASP A 108 14.70 7.55 3.69
N PHE A 109 13.70 7.93 4.48
CA PHE A 109 13.89 8.62 5.75
C PHE A 109 14.67 7.74 6.73
N CYS A 110 14.28 6.47 6.88
CA CYS A 110 14.98 5.55 7.77
C CYS A 110 16.41 5.24 7.30
N GLU A 111 16.66 5.23 6.00
CA GLU A 111 18.01 5.05 5.46
C GLU A 111 18.89 6.28 5.70
N ARG A 112 18.34 7.50 5.63
CA ARG A 112 19.08 8.73 5.96
C ARG A 112 19.37 8.89 7.45
N HIS A 113 18.49 8.40 8.32
CA HIS A 113 18.64 8.45 9.78
C HIS A 113 19.10 7.10 10.37
N HIS A 114 19.91 6.35 9.62
CA HIS A 114 20.28 4.99 9.97
C HIS A 114 20.95 4.91 11.35
N GLU A 115 21.88 5.83 11.64
CA GLU A 115 22.66 5.84 12.87
C GLU A 115 21.78 6.08 14.10
N GLU A 116 20.89 7.08 14.06
CA GLU A 116 19.99 7.36 15.19
C GLU A 116 18.98 6.23 15.39
N ILE A 117 18.51 5.63 14.28
CA ILE A 117 17.58 4.50 14.32
C ILE A 117 18.21 3.27 14.96
N GLN A 118 19.53 3.03 14.81
CA GLN A 118 20.15 1.83 15.40
C GLN A 118 20.03 1.78 16.93
N VAL A 119 19.86 2.93 17.58
CA VAL A 119 19.81 3.05 19.04
C VAL A 119 18.46 2.60 19.63
N ASP A 120 17.34 2.82 18.93
CA ASP A 120 15.99 2.41 19.38
C ASP A 120 15.53 1.15 18.62
N GLU A 121 15.32 0.05 19.36
CA GLU A 121 14.83 -1.22 18.80
C GLU A 121 13.50 -1.08 18.03
N ARG A 122 12.57 -0.23 18.49
CA ARG A 122 11.31 0.01 17.78
C ARG A 122 11.57 0.68 16.44
N MET A 123 12.48 1.65 16.38
CA MET A 123 12.80 2.30 15.12
C MET A 123 13.48 1.32 14.15
N ARG A 124 14.37 0.45 14.64
CA ARG A 124 14.99 -0.62 13.81
C ARG A 124 13.94 -1.57 13.22
N ILE A 125 13.01 -2.05 14.04
CA ILE A 125 11.95 -2.97 13.60
C ILE A 125 10.98 -2.28 12.63
N PHE A 126 10.71 -0.98 12.84
CA PHE A 126 9.94 -0.18 11.89
C PHE A 126 10.62 -0.03 10.53
N ALA A 127 11.90 0.33 10.53
CA ALA A 127 12.68 0.47 9.30
C ALA A 127 12.71 -0.86 8.53
N ALA A 128 12.98 -1.97 9.24
CA ALA A 128 12.96 -3.31 8.67
C ALA A 128 11.58 -3.67 8.08
N GLY A 129 10.50 -3.50 8.85
CA GLY A 129 9.13 -3.80 8.38
C GLY A 129 8.75 -2.99 7.13
N THR A 130 9.09 -1.70 7.11
CA THR A 130 8.83 -0.80 5.97
C THR A 130 9.57 -1.28 4.72
N LYS A 131 10.86 -1.61 4.86
CA LYS A 131 11.69 -2.14 3.77
C LYS A 131 11.19 -3.48 3.24
N ARG A 132 10.77 -4.39 4.12
CA ARG A 132 10.20 -5.70 3.72
C ARG A 132 8.90 -5.54 2.94
N LEU A 133 8.02 -4.61 3.35
CA LEU A 133 6.78 -4.38 2.61
C LEU A 133 7.01 -3.68 1.25
N ASN A 134 7.96 -2.76 1.16
CA ASN A 134 8.34 -2.18 -0.13
C ASN A 134 8.98 -3.19 -1.07
N PHE A 135 9.86 -4.06 -0.57
CA PHE A 135 10.40 -5.18 -1.34
C PHE A 135 9.27 -6.08 -1.88
N PHE A 136 8.29 -6.40 -1.03
CA PHE A 136 7.12 -7.18 -1.43
C PHE A 136 6.36 -6.52 -2.59
N TRP A 137 5.96 -5.24 -2.46
CA TRP A 137 5.20 -4.55 -3.50
C TRP A 137 5.99 -4.32 -4.78
N ARG A 138 7.29 -4.03 -4.69
CA ARG A 138 8.18 -3.95 -5.87
C ARG A 138 8.20 -5.29 -6.61
N GLY A 139 8.31 -6.41 -5.90
CA GLY A 139 8.26 -7.74 -6.51
C GLY A 139 6.90 -8.05 -7.15
N VAL A 140 5.81 -7.80 -6.43
CA VAL A 140 4.44 -8.00 -6.93
C VAL A 140 4.18 -7.22 -8.22
N TYR A 141 4.59 -5.95 -8.31
CA TYR A 141 4.33 -5.11 -9.48
C TYR A 141 5.36 -5.24 -10.61
N SER A 142 6.50 -5.90 -10.38
CA SER A 142 7.52 -6.14 -11.40
C SER A 142 7.38 -7.50 -12.10
N ASN A 143 6.39 -8.30 -11.70
CA ASN A 143 6.14 -9.63 -12.26
C ASN A 143 4.72 -9.72 -12.80
N ASP A 144 4.53 -10.62 -13.77
CA ASP A 144 3.23 -10.93 -14.35
C ASP A 144 2.36 -11.76 -13.38
N VAL A 145 1.26 -12.31 -13.90
CA VAL A 145 0.32 -13.14 -13.14
C VAL A 145 0.98 -14.41 -12.56
N LEU A 146 2.00 -14.95 -13.23
CA LEU A 146 2.77 -16.11 -12.77
C LEU A 146 4.16 -15.67 -12.31
N VAL A 147 4.50 -15.98 -11.06
CA VAL A 147 5.79 -15.64 -10.44
C VAL A 147 6.55 -16.92 -10.12
N GLU A 148 7.85 -16.94 -10.39
CA GLU A 148 8.70 -18.09 -10.05
C GLU A 148 8.66 -18.34 -8.54
N SER A 149 8.60 -19.60 -8.12
CA SER A 149 8.40 -19.97 -6.71
C SER A 149 9.56 -19.57 -5.80
N SER A 150 10.78 -19.47 -6.31
CA SER A 150 11.94 -18.96 -5.57
C SER A 150 11.73 -17.50 -5.13
N LEU A 151 11.29 -16.65 -6.07
CA LEU A 151 10.90 -15.26 -5.81
C LEU A 151 9.62 -15.20 -4.98
N GLY A 152 8.60 -16.00 -5.32
CA GLY A 152 7.35 -16.10 -4.61
C GLY A 152 7.51 -16.40 -3.11
N ALA A 153 8.40 -17.33 -2.76
CA ALA A 153 8.75 -17.65 -1.38
C ALA A 153 9.45 -16.48 -0.67
N SER A 154 10.29 -15.73 -1.39
CA SER A 154 10.98 -14.54 -0.86
C SER A 154 10.00 -13.39 -0.59
N LEU A 155 9.05 -13.15 -1.50
CA LEU A 155 7.98 -12.17 -1.33
C LEU A 155 7.06 -12.57 -0.17
N ALA A 156 6.63 -13.83 -0.10
CA ALA A 156 5.83 -14.34 0.99
C ALA A 156 6.51 -14.14 2.36
N SER A 157 7.82 -14.42 2.43
CA SER A 157 8.61 -14.20 3.65
C SER A 157 8.68 -12.72 4.03
N ALA A 158 8.81 -11.82 3.06
CA ALA A 158 8.81 -10.39 3.33
C ALA A 158 7.46 -9.89 3.88
N LEU A 159 6.34 -10.40 3.35
CA LEU A 159 5.02 -10.08 3.85
C LEU A 159 4.80 -10.65 5.27
N TYR A 160 5.28 -11.86 5.55
CA TYR A 160 5.30 -12.43 6.90
C TYR A 160 6.09 -11.57 7.88
N ASP A 161 7.28 -11.11 7.49
CA ASP A 161 8.14 -10.30 8.34
C ASP A 161 7.50 -8.94 8.65
N PHE A 162 6.80 -8.34 7.68
CA PHE A 162 6.01 -7.14 7.92
C PHE A 162 4.90 -7.38 8.96
N VAL A 163 4.14 -8.49 8.85
CA VAL A 163 3.08 -8.80 9.83
C VAL A 163 3.67 -9.00 11.23
N LYS A 164 4.80 -9.71 11.34
CA LYS A 164 5.51 -9.88 12.63
C LYS A 164 5.99 -8.54 13.20
N ALA A 165 6.58 -7.68 12.35
CA ALA A 165 7.02 -6.35 12.75
C ALA A 165 5.83 -5.51 13.25
N TYR A 166 4.68 -5.57 12.57
CA TYR A 166 3.46 -4.90 13.01
C TYR A 166 3.00 -5.35 14.40
N LEU A 167 2.91 -6.67 14.61
CA LEU A 167 2.49 -7.22 15.90
C LEU A 167 3.47 -6.86 17.02
N TRP A 168 4.77 -6.89 16.74
CA TRP A 168 5.78 -6.48 17.69
C TRP A 168 5.64 -4.99 18.05
N GLN A 169 5.39 -4.13 17.06
CA GLN A 169 5.19 -2.69 17.31
C GLN A 169 3.93 -2.42 18.14
N ALA A 170 2.83 -3.12 17.85
CA ALA A 170 1.61 -3.02 18.65
C ALA A 170 1.86 -3.41 20.11
N HIS A 171 2.59 -4.50 20.34
CA HIS A 171 2.98 -4.91 21.69
C HIS A 171 3.91 -3.88 22.37
N ALA A 172 4.94 -3.40 21.66
CA ALA A 172 5.89 -2.43 22.19
C ALA A 172 5.26 -1.07 22.52
N ALA A 173 4.23 -0.67 21.77
CA ALA A 173 3.40 0.50 22.03
C ALA A 173 2.51 0.31 23.26
N TYR A 174 1.83 -0.85 23.36
CA TYR A 174 0.99 -1.20 24.51
C TYR A 174 1.77 -1.17 25.84
N VAL A 175 2.96 -1.79 25.88
CA VAL A 175 3.84 -1.79 27.06
C VAL A 175 4.23 -0.36 27.50
N ARG A 176 4.27 0.59 26.57
CA ARG A 176 4.60 2.01 26.83
C ARG A 176 3.38 2.88 27.12
N GLY A 177 2.17 2.30 27.16
CA GLY A 177 0.93 3.06 27.32
C GLY A 177 0.59 3.95 26.12
N LEU A 178 1.09 3.61 24.93
CA LEU A 178 0.80 4.32 23.69
C LEU A 178 -0.26 3.57 22.88
N SER A 179 -1.27 4.26 22.34
CA SER A 179 -2.28 3.65 21.45
C SER A 179 -1.82 3.60 19.98
N HIS A 180 -0.53 3.39 19.75
CA HIS A 180 0.07 3.28 18.42
C HIS A 180 -0.10 1.85 17.87
N PHE A 181 -0.09 1.70 16.54
CA PHE A 181 -0.15 0.40 15.85
C PHE A 181 -1.38 -0.45 16.19
N ALA A 182 -2.58 0.14 16.16
CA ALA A 182 -3.85 -0.56 16.40
C ALA A 182 -3.98 -1.86 15.58
N LEU A 183 -4.51 -2.91 16.21
CA LEU A 183 -4.71 -4.21 15.55
C LEU A 183 -6.01 -4.22 14.73
N PHE A 184 -5.94 -4.72 13.50
CA PHE A 184 -7.09 -4.87 12.62
C PHE A 184 -7.21 -6.30 12.11
N PRO A 185 -8.44 -6.82 11.87
CA PRO A 185 -8.66 -8.11 11.21
C PRO A 185 -7.93 -8.24 9.86
N LYS A 186 -7.70 -7.10 9.18
CA LYS A 186 -6.92 -7.03 7.93
C LYS A 186 -5.50 -7.57 8.06
N LEU A 187 -4.89 -7.58 9.26
CA LEU A 187 -3.59 -8.21 9.50
C LEU A 187 -3.65 -9.73 9.26
N HIS A 188 -4.73 -10.37 9.70
CA HIS A 188 -4.93 -11.80 9.45
C HIS A 188 -5.15 -12.07 7.96
N ALA A 189 -5.90 -11.20 7.26
CA ALA A 189 -6.06 -11.31 5.81
C ALA A 189 -4.70 -11.22 5.07
N ILE A 190 -3.83 -10.30 5.47
CA ILE A 190 -2.47 -10.17 4.92
C ILE A 190 -1.63 -11.43 5.20
N HIS A 191 -1.72 -11.96 6.43
CA HIS A 191 -1.07 -13.22 6.79
C HIS A 191 -1.53 -14.39 5.93
N GLU A 192 -2.83 -14.52 5.65
CA GLU A 192 -3.35 -15.59 4.78
C GLU A 192 -2.82 -15.50 3.36
N VAL A 193 -2.64 -14.30 2.82
CA VAL A 193 -2.01 -14.13 1.49
C VAL A 193 -0.55 -14.58 1.51
N ALA A 194 0.22 -14.19 2.53
CA ALA A 194 1.60 -14.66 2.70
C ALA A 194 1.66 -16.19 2.83
N HIS A 195 0.72 -16.78 3.57
CA HIS A 195 0.61 -18.22 3.74
C HIS A 195 0.34 -18.95 2.44
N GLU A 196 -0.62 -18.46 1.66
CA GLU A 196 -0.99 -19.05 0.38
C GLU A 196 0.16 -18.98 -0.63
N MET A 197 0.82 -17.83 -0.76
CA MET A 197 2.00 -17.69 -1.62
C MET A 197 3.11 -18.70 -1.25
N ARG A 198 3.38 -18.86 0.06
CA ARG A 198 4.38 -19.82 0.55
C ARG A 198 3.96 -21.27 0.30
N ARG A 199 2.65 -21.58 0.42
CA ARG A 199 2.09 -22.90 0.12
C ARG A 199 2.24 -23.24 -1.35
N GLN A 200 1.88 -22.32 -2.25
CA GLN A 200 2.04 -22.50 -3.70
C GLN A 200 3.51 -22.68 -4.08
N SER A 201 4.41 -21.90 -3.47
CA SER A 201 5.85 -21.96 -3.74
C SER A 201 6.49 -23.31 -3.39
N LYS A 202 5.85 -24.09 -2.50
CA LYS A 202 6.29 -25.45 -2.15
C LYS A 202 5.70 -26.53 -3.05
N ALA A 203 4.57 -26.24 -3.69
CA ALA A 203 3.77 -27.22 -4.42
C ALA A 203 4.01 -27.16 -5.93
N SER A 204 4.55 -26.05 -6.45
CA SER A 204 4.68 -25.77 -7.88
C SER A 204 5.99 -25.02 -8.16
N ALA A 205 6.41 -24.99 -9.42
CA ALA A 205 7.49 -24.12 -9.88
C ALA A 205 7.06 -22.65 -9.99
N TRP A 206 5.75 -22.40 -10.11
CA TRP A 206 5.16 -21.06 -10.25
C TRP A 206 4.04 -20.84 -9.24
N ILE A 207 3.90 -19.60 -8.78
CA ILE A 207 2.78 -19.13 -7.95
C ILE A 207 1.96 -18.09 -8.68
N VAL A 208 0.70 -17.92 -8.27
CA VAL A 208 -0.15 -16.82 -8.73
C VAL A 208 0.23 -15.54 -7.97
N ASN A 209 0.52 -14.48 -8.73
CA ASN A 209 0.79 -13.16 -8.19
C ASN A 209 -0.46 -12.63 -7.46
N PRO A 210 -0.36 -12.23 -6.17
CA PRO A 210 -1.51 -11.72 -5.44
C PRO A 210 -2.11 -10.45 -6.08
N ALA A 211 -1.36 -9.69 -6.89
CA ALA A 211 -1.91 -8.56 -7.65
C ALA A 211 -3.10 -8.94 -8.54
N ALA A 212 -3.14 -10.19 -9.04
CA ALA A 212 -4.22 -10.69 -9.88
C ALA A 212 -5.59 -10.70 -9.19
N HIS A 213 -5.62 -10.55 -7.86
CA HIS A 213 -6.83 -10.53 -7.05
C HIS A 213 -7.06 -9.19 -6.34
N THR A 214 -6.28 -8.16 -6.68
CA THR A 214 -6.43 -6.82 -6.11
C THR A 214 -7.27 -5.92 -7.00
N CYS A 215 -8.03 -5.00 -6.40
CA CYS A 215 -8.78 -3.99 -7.15
C CYS A 215 -7.91 -2.81 -7.62
N SER A 216 -6.57 -2.87 -7.49
CA SER A 216 -5.70 -1.73 -7.76
C SER A 216 -5.73 -1.26 -9.21
N LEU A 217 -5.72 -2.21 -10.17
CA LEU A 217 -5.84 -1.93 -11.60
C LEU A 217 -7.23 -1.44 -11.98
N ASP A 218 -8.26 -2.05 -11.41
CA ASP A 218 -9.67 -1.70 -11.64
C ASP A 218 -9.98 -0.27 -11.14
N GLU A 219 -9.50 0.09 -9.95
CA GLU A 219 -9.69 1.43 -9.40
C GLU A 219 -9.00 2.51 -10.23
N ASP A 220 -7.81 2.24 -10.75
CA ASP A 220 -7.09 3.18 -11.60
C ASP A 220 -7.81 3.35 -12.96
N PHE A 221 -8.32 2.26 -13.53
CA PHE A 221 -9.15 2.28 -14.74
C PHE A 221 -10.44 3.10 -14.54
N ILE A 222 -11.20 2.80 -13.47
CA ILE A 222 -12.44 3.52 -13.13
C ILE A 222 -12.11 4.98 -12.82
N GLY A 223 -11.03 5.25 -12.09
CA GLY A 223 -10.59 6.60 -11.71
C GLY A 223 -10.25 7.47 -12.91
N ARG A 224 -9.53 6.93 -13.91
CA ARG A 224 -9.26 7.62 -15.19
C ARG A 224 -10.55 7.91 -15.94
N THR A 225 -11.45 6.93 -16.05
CA THR A 225 -12.73 7.10 -16.75
C THR A 225 -13.62 8.14 -16.06
N ALA A 226 -13.69 8.12 -14.72
CA ALA A 226 -14.41 9.09 -13.92
C ALA A 226 -13.80 10.50 -13.99
N ALA A 227 -12.49 10.64 -14.21
CA ALA A 227 -11.89 11.95 -14.46
C ALA A 227 -12.37 12.54 -15.78
N VAL A 228 -12.45 11.73 -16.84
CA VAL A 228 -12.97 12.18 -18.15
C VAL A 228 -14.42 12.62 -18.06
N SER A 229 -15.27 11.90 -17.30
CA SER A 229 -16.68 12.23 -17.14
C SER A 229 -16.92 13.56 -16.40
N ARG A 230 -16.02 13.98 -15.51
CA ARG A 230 -16.07 15.29 -14.83
C ARG A 230 -15.65 16.46 -15.71
N CYS A 231 -15.05 16.19 -16.87
CA CYS A 231 -14.57 17.21 -17.81
C CYS A 231 -15.49 17.37 -19.03
N VAL A 232 -16.74 16.92 -18.97
CA VAL A 232 -17.74 17.04 -20.03
C VAL A 232 -19.04 17.64 -19.48
N SER A 233 -19.83 18.26 -20.35
CA SER A 233 -21.13 18.81 -19.97
C SER A 233 -22.05 17.70 -19.43
N PRO A 234 -22.75 17.91 -18.29
CA PRO A 234 -23.67 16.93 -17.71
C PRO A 234 -24.71 16.39 -18.69
N ARG A 235 -25.18 17.24 -19.62
CA ARG A 235 -26.20 16.88 -20.63
C ARG A 235 -25.70 15.91 -21.70
N ALA A 236 -24.39 15.76 -21.84
CA ALA A 236 -23.77 14.96 -22.88
C ALA A 236 -22.80 13.90 -22.33
N ILE A 237 -22.84 13.62 -21.01
CA ILE A 237 -21.93 12.68 -20.35
C ILE A 237 -21.84 11.34 -21.09
N PRO A 238 -22.95 10.63 -21.40
CA PRO A 238 -22.85 9.30 -22.00
C PRO A 238 -22.11 9.33 -23.34
N LEU A 239 -22.51 10.23 -24.24
CA LEU A 239 -21.93 10.33 -25.57
C LEU A 239 -20.47 10.81 -25.53
N ARG A 240 -20.19 11.88 -24.77
CA ARG A 240 -18.84 12.48 -24.72
C ARG A 240 -17.83 11.58 -24.00
N LEU A 241 -18.28 10.82 -23.00
CA LEU A 241 -17.44 9.83 -22.33
C LEU A 241 -17.04 8.72 -23.30
N LEU A 242 -18.00 8.13 -24.02
CA LEU A 242 -17.74 7.10 -25.03
C LEU A 242 -16.81 7.60 -26.12
N GLN A 243 -17.07 8.80 -26.67
CA GLN A 243 -16.21 9.41 -27.70
C GLN A 243 -14.77 9.58 -27.21
N ARG A 244 -14.57 10.18 -26.03
CA ARG A 244 -13.22 10.41 -25.48
C ARG A 244 -12.52 9.09 -25.13
N TYR A 245 -13.24 8.12 -24.59
CA TYR A 245 -12.71 6.80 -24.29
C TYR A 245 -12.24 6.07 -25.57
N LEU A 246 -13.06 6.08 -26.63
CA LEU A 246 -12.69 5.51 -27.94
C LEU A 246 -11.49 6.24 -28.56
N THR A 247 -11.41 7.57 -28.45
CA THR A 247 -10.23 8.32 -28.88
C THR A 247 -8.98 7.89 -28.12
N HIS A 248 -9.05 7.70 -26.80
CA HIS A 248 -7.92 7.21 -26.01
C HIS A 248 -7.48 5.80 -26.43
N ILE A 249 -8.42 4.89 -26.68
CA ILE A 249 -8.12 3.55 -27.21
C ILE A 249 -7.44 3.66 -28.58
N GLN A 250 -7.99 4.44 -29.50
CA GLN A 250 -7.43 4.59 -30.84
C GLN A 250 -6.01 5.16 -30.81
N ILE A 251 -5.73 6.11 -29.90
CA ILE A 251 -4.37 6.66 -29.72
C ILE A 251 -3.43 5.59 -29.15
N ALA A 252 -3.87 4.82 -28.15
CA ALA A 252 -3.06 3.75 -27.58
C ALA A 252 -2.75 2.66 -28.61
N TRP A 253 -3.76 2.24 -29.37
CA TRP A 253 -3.65 1.23 -30.42
C TRP A 253 -2.74 1.68 -31.57
N SER A 254 -2.93 2.91 -32.07
CA SER A 254 -2.10 3.44 -33.16
C SER A 254 -0.64 3.65 -32.77
N ARG A 255 -0.35 3.94 -31.49
CA ARG A 255 1.02 4.02 -30.96
C ARG A 255 1.66 2.66 -30.72
N GLY A 256 0.88 1.65 -30.31
CA GLY A 256 1.37 0.28 -30.10
C GLY A 256 1.80 -0.41 -31.40
N TYR A 257 1.18 -0.07 -32.53
CA TYR A 257 1.50 -0.65 -33.83
C TYR A 257 2.86 -0.20 -34.41
N GLN A 258 3.52 0.81 -33.82
CA GLN A 258 4.85 1.25 -34.30
C GLN A 258 6.03 0.49 -33.66
N GLY A 259 5.77 -0.60 -32.93
CA GLY A 259 6.77 -1.33 -32.13
C GLY A 259 7.14 -2.75 -32.58
N GLU A 260 6.54 -3.30 -33.65
CA GLU A 260 6.80 -4.68 -34.11
C GLU A 260 7.76 -4.80 -35.32
N GLU A 261 8.58 -3.77 -35.57
CA GLU A 261 9.76 -3.87 -36.44
C GLU A 261 11.02 -3.38 -35.72
N ARG A 262 11.47 -4.06 -34.65
CA ARG A 262 12.89 -4.09 -34.21
C ARG A 262 13.22 -5.37 -33.47
#